data_AF-A0A6D2GDS9-F1
#
_entry.id   AF-A0A6D2GDS9-F1
#
_cell.length_a   1.000
_cell.length_b   1.000
_cell.length_c   1.000
_cell.angle_alpha   90.00
_cell.angle_beta   90.00
_cell.angle_gamma   90.00
#
_symmetry.space_group_name_H-M   'P 1'
#
loop_
_entity.id
_entity.type
_entity.pdbx_description
1 polymer ?
#
loop_
_entity_poly.entity_id
_entity_poly.type
_entity_poly.pdbx_seq_one_letter_code
_entity_poly.pdbx_strand_id
1 'polypeptide(L)'
;MDRIASISHNDGLYVANDRKVTVGGKQEQKATGDYISLAEGNHSLEVKGDLARKVTGALGIKVQGDIVLESSSKISLKVGGSFVVIHAGGVDIVGPKINLNGGGSPGAPVGDSATWRAESTGG
;
A
#
# COMPACT_ATOMS: atom_id res chain seq x y z
N MET A 1 22.80 -23.14 -11.84
CA MET A 1 23.92 -22.18 -11.80
C MET A 1 23.37 -20.90 -11.19
N ASP A 2 24.00 -20.41 -10.13
CA ASP A 2 23.50 -19.26 -9.39
C ASP A 2 24.25 -18.00 -9.83
N ARG A 3 23.57 -16.84 -9.76
CA ARG A 3 24.17 -15.52 -10.05
C ARG A 3 24.01 -14.63 -8.81
N ILE A 4 25.12 -14.01 -8.39
CA ILE A 4 25.16 -13.01 -7.32
C ILE A 4 25.76 -11.73 -7.88
N ALA A 5 25.17 -10.58 -7.55
CA ALA A 5 25.70 -9.26 -7.89
C ALA A 5 25.77 -8.41 -6.61
N SER A 6 26.84 -7.62 -6.47
CA SER A 6 27.03 -6.66 -5.39
C SER A 6 27.42 -5.32 -6.00
N ILE A 7 26.71 -4.26 -5.60
CA ILE A 7 26.97 -2.89 -6.04
C ILE A 7 27.37 -2.08 -4.80
N SER A 8 28.56 -1.49 -4.82
CA SER A 8 29.11 -0.76 -3.66
C SER A 8 28.51 0.65 -3.48
N HIS A 9 27.92 1.21 -4.53
CA HIS A 9 27.37 2.56 -4.55
C HIS A 9 25.95 2.52 -5.15
N ASN A 10 25.72 3.21 -6.26
CA ASN A 10 24.40 3.35 -6.86
C ASN A 10 24.25 2.43 -8.08
N ASP A 11 23.04 1.93 -8.30
CA ASP A 11 22.63 1.23 -9.52
C ASP A 11 21.41 1.96 -10.09
N GLY A 12 21.42 2.21 -11.39
CA GLY A 12 20.37 2.93 -12.11
C GLY A 12 19.96 2.15 -13.35
N LEU A 13 18.66 1.93 -13.52
CA LEU A 13 18.13 1.23 -14.68
C LEU A 13 17.12 2.12 -15.40
N TYR A 14 17.45 2.51 -16.62
CA TYR A 14 16.52 3.13 -17.55
C TYR A 14 16.03 2.08 -18.55
N VAL A 15 14.71 1.95 -18.68
CA VAL A 15 14.07 1.09 -19.68
C VAL A 15 13.20 1.99 -20.54
N ALA A 16 13.55 2.16 -21.82
CA ALA A 16 12.85 3.08 -22.72
C ALA A 16 11.42 2.62 -23.08
N ASN A 17 11.15 1.33 -22.92
CA ASN A 17 9.87 0.69 -23.24
C ASN A 17 9.44 -0.21 -22.07
N ASP A 18 9.04 -1.45 -22.35
CA ASP A 18 8.50 -2.35 -21.35
C ASP A 18 9.57 -3.14 -20.59
N ARG A 19 9.34 -3.32 -19.29
CA ARG A 19 10.05 -4.29 -18.46
C ARG A 19 9.08 -5.37 -17.99
N LYS A 20 9.29 -6.62 -18.41
CA LYS A 20 8.61 -7.80 -17.87
C LYS A 20 9.53 -8.57 -16.94
N VAL A 21 9.07 -8.90 -15.75
CA VAL A 21 9.80 -9.73 -14.78
C VAL A 21 8.97 -10.96 -14.44
N THR A 22 9.59 -12.13 -14.48
CA THR A 22 8.98 -13.39 -14.04
C THR A 22 9.95 -14.09 -13.11
N VAL A 23 9.49 -14.40 -11.91
CA VAL A 23 10.27 -15.13 -10.90
C VAL A 23 9.58 -16.46 -10.70
N GLY A 24 10.26 -17.56 -11.03
CA GLY A 24 9.70 -18.92 -10.87
C GLY A 24 9.68 -19.42 -9.42
N GLY A 25 10.36 -18.71 -8.51
CA GLY A 25 10.44 -19.03 -7.09
C GLY A 25 10.07 -17.85 -6.20
N LYS A 26 10.70 -17.77 -5.03
CA LYS A 26 10.48 -16.70 -4.05
C LYS A 26 11.16 -15.40 -4.49
N GLN A 27 10.46 -14.28 -4.32
CA GLN A 27 11.03 -12.94 -4.42
C GLN A 27 11.02 -12.27 -3.03
N GLU A 28 12.18 -11.81 -2.59
CA GLU A 28 12.33 -11.03 -1.35
C GLU A 28 12.96 -9.68 -1.66
N GLN A 29 12.45 -8.63 -1.02
CA GLN A 29 12.95 -7.27 -1.17
C GLN A 29 13.10 -6.65 0.22
N LYS A 30 14.23 -6.01 0.46
CA LYS A 30 14.52 -5.26 1.68
C LYS A 30 15.11 -3.92 1.28
N ALA A 31 14.42 -2.84 1.66
CA ALA A 31 14.97 -1.49 1.64
C ALA A 31 15.28 -1.07 3.08
N THR A 32 16.48 -0.57 3.34
CA THR A 32 16.85 -0.01 4.65
C THR A 32 16.51 1.48 4.76
N GLY A 33 16.44 2.16 3.62
CA GLY A 33 15.86 3.50 3.50
C GLY A 33 14.44 3.44 2.94
N ASP A 34 14.01 4.54 2.32
CA ASP A 34 12.67 4.66 1.77
C ASP A 34 12.45 3.74 0.55
N TYR A 35 11.23 3.20 0.45
CA TYR A 35 10.74 2.51 -0.74
C TYR A 35 9.65 3.37 -1.38
N ILE A 36 9.96 3.99 -2.52
CA ILE A 36 9.04 4.88 -3.25
C ILE A 36 8.68 4.22 -4.58
N SER A 37 7.39 4.12 -4.87
CA SER A 37 6.86 3.57 -6.12
C SER A 37 5.84 4.54 -6.70
N LEU A 38 6.13 5.06 -7.88
CA LEU A 38 5.22 5.91 -8.65
C LEU A 38 4.78 5.15 -9.90
N ALA A 39 3.48 5.05 -10.11
CA ALA A 39 2.88 4.65 -11.37
C ALA A 39 2.06 5.84 -11.87
N GLU A 40 2.44 6.41 -13.02
CA GLU A 40 1.67 7.50 -13.65
C GLU A 40 0.38 6.97 -14.31
N GLY A 41 0.38 5.67 -14.65
CA GLY A 41 -0.81 4.92 -15.06
C GLY A 41 -1.41 4.10 -13.92
N ASN A 42 -1.96 2.93 -14.27
CA ASN A 42 -2.62 2.05 -13.31
C ASN A 42 -1.61 1.19 -12.53
N HIS A 43 -1.88 0.99 -11.23
CA HIS A 43 -1.18 0.01 -10.40
C HIS A 43 -2.14 -1.10 -9.98
N SER A 44 -2.02 -2.27 -10.63
CA SER A 44 -2.81 -3.46 -10.31
C SER A 44 -2.00 -4.45 -9.47
N LEU A 45 -2.63 -5.06 -8.46
CA LEU A 45 -2.05 -6.09 -7.62
C LEU A 45 -3.04 -7.25 -7.47
N GLU A 46 -2.67 -8.41 -7.99
CA GLU A 46 -3.39 -9.67 -7.77
C GLU A 46 -2.55 -10.57 -6.85
N VAL A 47 -3.16 -11.06 -5.77
CA VAL A 47 -2.53 -11.99 -4.83
C VAL A 47 -3.44 -13.20 -4.71
N LYS A 48 -2.94 -14.38 -5.12
CA LYS A 48 -3.71 -15.65 -5.06
C LYS A 48 -3.80 -16.23 -3.66
N GLY A 49 -2.87 -15.85 -2.77
CA GLY A 49 -2.90 -16.19 -1.35
C GLY A 49 -3.24 -14.96 -0.50
N ASP A 50 -2.63 -14.87 0.68
CA ASP A 50 -2.89 -13.77 1.60
C ASP A 50 -2.01 -12.54 1.33
N LEU A 51 -2.60 -11.35 1.45
CA LEU A 51 -1.86 -10.09 1.53
C LEU A 51 -1.81 -9.61 2.99
N ALA A 52 -0.63 -9.67 3.60
CA ALA A 52 -0.39 -9.12 4.93
C ALA A 52 0.44 -7.84 4.85
N ARG A 53 -0.04 -6.75 5.45
CA ARG A 53 0.70 -5.48 5.58
C ARG A 53 0.83 -5.10 7.05
N LYS A 54 2.07 -4.94 7.51
CA LYS A 54 2.39 -4.45 8.86
C LYS A 54 3.09 -3.10 8.74
N VAL A 55 2.52 -2.07 9.36
CA VAL A 55 3.06 -0.72 9.38
C VAL A 55 3.26 -0.32 10.84
N THR A 56 4.49 0.08 11.20
CA THR A 56 4.82 0.54 12.56
C THR A 56 4.45 1.99 12.79
N GLY A 57 4.56 2.81 11.75
CA GLY A 57 4.10 4.20 11.72
C GLY A 57 2.63 4.30 11.30
N ALA A 58 2.33 5.29 10.45
CA ALA A 58 0.98 5.54 9.97
C ALA A 58 0.71 4.87 8.61
N LEU A 59 -0.52 4.39 8.41
CA LEU A 59 -1.06 3.96 7.11
C LEU A 59 -2.06 5.02 6.63
N GLY A 60 -1.76 5.69 5.52
CA GLY A 60 -2.63 6.68 4.88
C GLY A 60 -3.06 6.23 3.49
N ILE A 61 -4.31 6.53 3.11
CA ILE A 61 -4.85 6.33 1.77
C ILE A 61 -5.59 7.60 1.40
N LYS A 62 -5.13 8.30 0.36
CA LYS A 62 -5.79 9.47 -0.22
C LYS A 62 -6.20 9.11 -1.65
N VAL A 63 -7.50 9.18 -1.92
CA VAL A 63 -8.08 8.85 -3.24
C VAL A 63 -8.98 10.01 -3.64
N GLN A 64 -8.90 10.43 -4.91
CA GLN A 64 -9.76 11.47 -5.45
C GLN A 64 -11.18 10.94 -5.75
N GLY A 65 -11.27 9.74 -6.31
CA GLY A 65 -12.51 9.01 -6.54
C GLY A 65 -12.88 8.11 -5.35
N ASP A 66 -13.47 6.96 -5.65
CA ASP A 66 -14.02 6.06 -4.63
C ASP A 66 -12.98 5.12 -4.01
N ILE A 67 -13.21 4.78 -2.74
CA ILE A 67 -12.58 3.63 -2.09
C ILE A 67 -13.63 2.53 -1.98
N VAL A 68 -13.45 1.47 -2.75
CA VAL A 68 -14.31 0.29 -2.72
C VAL A 68 -13.58 -0.86 -2.04
N LEU A 69 -14.16 -1.38 -0.96
CA LEU A 69 -13.69 -2.57 -0.26
C LEU A 69 -14.79 -3.62 -0.30
N GLU A 70 -14.52 -4.75 -0.93
CA GLU A 70 -15.45 -5.86 -1.04
C GLU A 70 -14.85 -7.10 -0.36
N SER A 71 -15.69 -7.81 0.39
CA SER A 71 -15.36 -9.12 0.95
C SER A 71 -16.59 -10.00 0.84
N SER A 72 -16.38 -11.25 0.43
CA SER A 72 -17.44 -12.27 0.42
C SER A 72 -17.83 -12.74 1.83
N SER A 73 -17.04 -12.41 2.85
CA SER A 73 -17.25 -12.86 4.22
C SER A 73 -17.46 -11.70 5.20
N LYS A 74 -16.44 -10.87 5.41
CA LYS A 74 -16.49 -9.78 6.38
C LYS A 74 -15.45 -8.70 6.14
N ILE A 75 -15.77 -7.48 6.56
CA ILE A 75 -14.82 -6.38 6.70
C ILE A 75 -14.78 -6.00 8.17
N SER A 76 -13.59 -5.92 8.78
CA SER A 76 -13.42 -5.61 10.20
C SER A 76 -12.43 -4.48 10.37
N LEU A 77 -12.82 -3.46 11.14
CA LEU A 77 -12.00 -2.31 11.51
C LEU A 77 -11.97 -2.22 13.04
N LYS A 78 -10.79 -2.15 13.66
CA LYS A 78 -10.66 -2.22 15.13
C LYS A 78 -9.61 -1.24 15.64
N VAL A 79 -9.93 -0.55 16.74
CA VAL A 79 -9.03 0.33 17.49
C VAL A 79 -9.26 0.10 18.98
N GLY A 80 -8.28 -0.45 19.69
CA GLY A 80 -8.44 -0.82 21.09
C GLY A 80 -9.66 -1.71 21.32
N GLY A 81 -10.57 -1.28 22.18
CA GLY A 81 -11.86 -1.95 22.45
C GLY A 81 -13.00 -1.62 21.47
N SER A 82 -12.81 -0.64 20.57
CA SER A 82 -13.84 -0.22 19.61
C SER A 82 -13.67 -0.92 18.26
N PHE A 83 -14.78 -1.24 17.59
CA PHE A 83 -14.75 -1.86 16.26
C PHE A 83 -15.99 -1.59 15.41
N VAL A 84 -15.82 -1.79 14.11
CA VAL A 84 -16.88 -1.91 13.11
C VAL A 84 -16.68 -3.22 12.36
N VAL A 85 -17.73 -4.03 12.25
CA VAL A 85 -17.72 -5.26 11.45
C VAL A 85 -18.89 -5.24 10.48
N ILE A 86 -18.61 -5.39 9.19
CA ILE A 86 -19.60 -5.60 8.13
C ILE A 86 -19.59 -7.09 7.81
N HIS A 87 -20.76 -7.73 7.82
CA HIS A 87 -20.94 -9.15 7.54
C HIS A 87 -22.31 -9.40 6.88
N ALA A 88 -22.58 -10.65 6.47
CA ALA A 88 -23.81 -11.00 5.74
C ALA A 88 -25.13 -10.70 6.48
N GLY A 89 -25.08 -10.52 7.81
CA GLY A 89 -26.26 -10.22 8.64
C GLY A 89 -26.48 -8.73 8.91
N GLY A 90 -25.53 -7.85 8.56
CA GLY A 90 -25.62 -6.42 8.85
C GLY A 90 -24.28 -5.78 9.22
N VAL A 91 -24.34 -4.72 10.02
CA VAL A 91 -23.20 -3.95 10.49
C VAL A 91 -23.23 -3.85 12.02
N ASP A 92 -22.21 -4.40 12.66
CA ASP A 92 -21.97 -4.26 14.09
C ASP A 92 -21.06 -3.06 14.36
N ILE A 93 -21.47 -2.18 15.28
CA ILE A 93 -20.68 -1.00 15.71
C ILE A 93 -20.62 -1.00 17.24
N VAL A 94 -19.41 -1.11 17.79
CA VAL A 94 -19.19 -1.16 19.24
C VAL A 94 -18.08 -0.19 19.65
N GLY A 95 -18.32 0.56 20.72
CA GLY A 95 -17.34 1.41 21.37
C GLY A 95 -17.96 2.15 22.57
N PRO A 96 -17.14 2.73 23.48
CA PRO A 96 -17.64 3.45 24.66
C PRO A 96 -18.54 4.64 24.33
N LYS A 97 -18.33 5.26 23.16
CA LYS A 97 -19.15 6.34 22.62
C LYS A 97 -19.23 6.19 21.11
N ILE A 98 -20.43 6.29 20.56
CA ILE A 98 -20.69 6.31 19.11
C ILE A 98 -21.34 7.66 18.80
N ASN A 99 -20.64 8.52 18.06
CA ASN A 99 -21.21 9.76 17.55
C ASN A 99 -21.82 9.47 16.18
N LEU A 100 -23.15 9.50 16.07
CA LEU A 100 -23.86 9.40 14.80
C LEU A 100 -24.30 10.81 14.40
N ASN A 101 -23.90 11.27 13.20
CA ASN A 101 -24.27 12.58 12.66
C ASN A 101 -23.87 13.80 13.52
N GLY A 102 -22.95 13.65 14.49
CA GLY A 102 -22.64 14.67 15.49
C GLY A 102 -21.18 14.65 15.97
N GLY A 103 -20.27 15.15 15.12
CA GLY A 103 -18.91 15.56 15.53
C GLY A 103 -17.76 14.60 15.22
N GLY A 104 -16.55 15.04 15.58
CA GLY A 104 -15.26 14.38 15.33
C GLY A 104 -14.33 15.22 14.44
N SER A 105 -13.03 14.95 14.50
CA SER A 105 -12.04 15.48 13.55
C SER A 105 -11.36 14.29 12.87
N PRO A 106 -11.42 14.17 11.53
CA PRO A 106 -10.74 13.09 10.84
C PRO A 106 -9.21 13.24 10.99
N GLY A 107 -8.50 12.11 11.01
CA GLY A 107 -7.05 12.12 10.86
C GLY A 107 -6.65 12.61 9.46
N ALA A 108 -5.45 13.17 9.33
CA ALA A 108 -4.89 13.48 8.03
C ALA A 108 -4.24 12.22 7.42
N PRO A 109 -4.36 11.99 6.09
CA PRO A 109 -3.54 10.98 5.43
C PRO A 109 -2.06 11.34 5.57
N VAL A 110 -1.20 10.33 5.55
CA VAL A 110 0.26 10.54 5.52
C VAL A 110 0.62 11.31 4.25
N GLY A 111 1.49 12.32 4.37
CA GLY A 111 1.87 13.18 3.24
C GLY A 111 2.70 12.44 2.19
N ASP A 112 2.51 12.82 0.92
CA ASP A 112 3.28 12.30 -0.20
C ASP A 112 4.72 12.84 -0.14
N SER A 113 5.72 11.97 0.01
CA SER A 113 7.14 12.35 0.06
C SER A 113 7.86 12.18 -1.28
N ALA A 114 7.15 11.86 -2.36
CA ALA A 114 7.76 11.58 -3.65
C ALA A 114 8.33 12.87 -4.28
N THR A 115 9.63 13.08 -4.13
CA THR A 115 10.41 14.02 -4.95
C THR A 115 11.15 13.21 -6.02
N TRP A 116 10.56 13.08 -7.20
CA TRP A 116 11.25 12.48 -8.34
C TRP A 116 12.24 13.47 -8.92
N ARG A 117 13.54 13.14 -8.92
CA ARG A 117 14.56 13.85 -9.70
C ARG A 117 14.87 12.97 -10.90
N ALA A 118 14.29 13.30 -12.05
CA ALA A 118 14.78 12.75 -13.31
C ALA A 118 16.19 13.32 -13.53
N GLU A 119 17.23 12.48 -13.45
CA GLU A 119 18.51 12.85 -14.03
C GLU A 119 18.35 12.79 -15.55
N SER A 120 18.32 13.96 -16.20
CA SER A 120 18.38 14.06 -17.64
C SER A 120 19.78 13.68 -18.11
N THR A 121 19.98 12.43 -18.52
CA THR A 121 21.11 12.06 -19.38
C THR A 121 20.57 11.83 -20.78
N GLY A 122 20.98 12.71 -21.69
CA GLY A 122 20.40 12.90 -23.01
C GLY A 122 20.69 11.81 -24.03
N GLY A 123 19.98 11.95 -25.14
CA GLY A 123 20.37 11.57 -26.50
C GLY A 123 20.26 12.80 -27.39
#